data_AF-A0A963E9J1-F1
#
_entry.id   AF-A0A963E9J1-F1
#
_cell.length_a   1.000
_cell.length_b   1.000
_cell.length_c   1.000
_cell.angle_alpha   90.00
_cell.angle_beta   90.00
_cell.angle_gamma   90.00
#
_symmetry.space_group_name_H-M   'P 1'
#
loop_
_entity.id
_entity.type
_entity.pdbx_description
1 polymer ?
#
loop_
_entity_poly.entity_id
_entity_poly.type
_entity_poly.pdbx_seq_one_letter_code
_entity_poly.pdbx_strand_id
1 'polypeptide(L)'
;MSKLEGHKEITNQAIREIGVACKYHPIGSNLDATDILGSVIARDIEDAIFLGHWANYGQKHHFMRRFDGQSPFEAYTECVSWIKSNTLDAAKQLFFRMQGVKELKNAHNQPDSSKQSCHLPGMIPSSGAHFQGRKVLGGDTTDGHKEPVMWRHLGNAVHAIQDSFSVGHVMRNKSASEMHPGTIIHIKKYVGAEKENHSRYDKLWQSRDKKFTIQGRQAINATKEIILMIIKTAQHGLAHQNLSSLHNWEAYQNQWLAASPKLNKQRDFDIDIIERFHTGFHIGANNIKTFNFDEKGLAEALFREVGTDTSKLYKVFARLKEHYSSDADDVTVYYVDLVRKNEGTVKSAICSDKKLIDLLIRIADEGFTTEVEKKNIEFLKSL
;
A
#
# COMPACT_ATOMS: atom_id res chain seq x y z
N MET A 1 13.27 -11.52 9.73
CA MET A 1 12.21 -11.87 10.70
C MET A 1 11.83 -10.72 11.65
N SER A 2 12.71 -9.78 12.01
CA SER A 2 12.37 -8.60 12.86
C SER A 2 11.44 -7.54 12.21
N LYS A 3 10.84 -7.81 11.04
CA LYS A 3 9.98 -6.87 10.29
C LYS A 3 8.50 -7.01 10.67
N LEU A 4 8.13 -8.14 11.28
CA LEU A 4 6.74 -8.56 11.53
C LEU A 4 6.24 -8.18 12.93
N GLU A 5 7.13 -7.67 13.79
CA GLU A 5 6.82 -7.44 15.20
C GLU A 5 5.95 -6.19 15.40
N GLY A 6 6.14 -5.13 14.60
CA GLY A 6 5.34 -3.90 14.71
C GLY A 6 3.84 -4.14 14.47
N HIS A 7 3.50 -4.75 13.34
CA HIS A 7 2.12 -5.15 13.01
C HIS A 7 1.51 -6.05 14.07
N LYS A 8 2.28 -7.02 14.56
CA LYS A 8 1.86 -7.92 15.65
C LYS A 8 1.56 -7.14 16.93
N GLU A 9 2.40 -6.19 17.32
CA GLU A 9 2.23 -5.39 18.54
C GLU A 9 1.02 -4.46 18.47
N ILE A 10 0.80 -3.78 17.34
CA ILE A 10 -0.38 -2.92 17.15
C ILE A 10 -1.66 -3.74 17.19
N THR A 11 -1.68 -4.86 16.46
CA THR A 11 -2.83 -5.77 16.44
C THR A 11 -3.14 -6.29 17.84
N ASN A 12 -2.11 -6.74 18.57
CA ASN A 12 -2.24 -7.18 19.96
C ASN A 12 -2.79 -6.08 20.87
N GLN A 13 -2.26 -4.87 20.76
CA GLN A 13 -2.71 -3.75 21.59
C GLN A 13 -4.17 -3.39 21.28
N ALA A 14 -4.56 -3.35 20.00
CA ALA A 14 -5.93 -3.09 19.58
C ALA A 14 -6.91 -4.14 20.12
N ILE A 15 -6.57 -5.43 19.97
CA ILE A 15 -7.39 -6.55 20.49
C ILE A 15 -7.53 -6.45 22.00
N ARG A 16 -6.45 -6.21 22.75
CA ARG A 16 -6.50 -6.05 24.21
C ARG A 16 -7.39 -4.89 24.63
N GLU A 17 -7.25 -3.73 24.00
CA GLU A 17 -8.06 -2.55 24.33
C GLU A 17 -9.55 -2.77 24.05
N ILE A 18 -9.89 -3.43 22.93
CA ILE A 18 -11.28 -3.82 22.66
C ILE A 18 -11.75 -4.83 23.71
N GLY A 19 -10.97 -5.87 24.00
CA GLY A 19 -11.34 -6.91 24.97
C GLY A 19 -11.61 -6.35 26.36
N VAL A 20 -10.80 -5.38 26.82
CA VAL A 20 -11.05 -4.65 28.07
C VAL A 20 -12.32 -3.81 27.98
N ALA A 21 -12.45 -3.01 26.91
CA ALA A 21 -13.61 -2.13 26.74
C ALA A 21 -14.94 -2.89 26.62
N CYS A 22 -14.89 -4.09 26.04
CA CYS A 22 -16.01 -4.96 25.70
C CYS A 22 -15.98 -6.29 26.47
N LYS A 23 -15.52 -6.27 27.72
CA LYS A 23 -15.34 -7.44 28.61
C LYS A 23 -16.52 -8.43 28.64
N TYR A 24 -17.75 -7.94 28.52
CA TYR A 24 -18.96 -8.76 28.60
C TYR A 24 -19.61 -9.03 27.24
N HIS A 25 -19.08 -8.45 26.16
CA HIS A 25 -19.62 -8.65 24.81
C HIS A 25 -19.07 -9.96 24.22
N PRO A 26 -19.92 -10.93 23.82
CA PRO A 26 -19.50 -12.26 23.36
C PRO A 26 -18.40 -12.24 22.30
N ILE A 27 -18.52 -11.39 21.28
CA ILE A 27 -17.51 -11.24 20.22
C ILE A 27 -16.31 -10.38 20.68
N GLY A 28 -16.56 -9.13 21.11
CA GLY A 28 -15.51 -8.19 21.50
C GLY A 28 -14.55 -8.67 22.59
N SER A 29 -15.02 -9.44 23.58
CA SER A 29 -14.17 -9.99 24.64
C SER A 29 -13.32 -11.19 24.22
N ASN A 30 -13.61 -11.81 23.07
CA ASN A 30 -12.99 -13.07 22.62
C ASN A 30 -12.21 -12.90 21.31
N LEU A 31 -11.84 -11.67 20.96
CA LEU A 31 -11.10 -11.38 19.73
C LEU A 31 -9.72 -12.08 19.65
N ASP A 32 -9.13 -12.45 20.78
CA ASP A 32 -7.92 -13.27 20.85
C ASP A 32 -8.10 -14.67 20.24
N ALA A 33 -9.32 -15.22 20.24
CA ALA A 33 -9.62 -16.54 19.68
C ALA A 33 -9.50 -16.61 18.15
N THR A 34 -9.48 -15.47 17.47
CA THR A 34 -9.40 -15.36 16.00
C THR A 34 -8.05 -15.75 15.40
N ASP A 35 -6.97 -15.74 16.19
CA ASP A 35 -5.60 -15.80 15.66
C ASP A 35 -5.33 -14.78 14.51
N ILE A 36 -5.92 -13.57 14.62
CA ILE A 36 -5.68 -12.47 13.66
C ILE A 36 -4.19 -12.18 13.50
N LEU A 37 -3.40 -12.33 14.57
CA LEU A 37 -1.95 -12.10 14.52
C LEU A 37 -1.30 -12.97 13.44
N GLY A 38 -1.64 -14.27 13.41
CA GLY A 38 -1.18 -15.18 12.37
C GLY A 38 -1.58 -14.69 10.99
N SER A 39 -2.83 -14.24 10.80
CA SER A 39 -3.33 -13.75 9.51
C SER A 39 -2.68 -12.43 9.06
N VAL A 40 -2.42 -11.49 9.97
CA VAL A 40 -1.75 -10.20 9.68
C VAL A 40 -0.29 -10.41 9.26
N ILE A 41 0.39 -11.36 9.92
CA ILE A 41 1.80 -11.69 9.65
C ILE A 41 1.93 -12.59 8.41
N ALA A 42 0.98 -13.51 8.20
CA ALA A 42 0.99 -14.40 7.05
C ALA A 42 0.97 -13.62 5.74
N ARG A 43 0.31 -12.44 5.68
CA ARG A 43 0.28 -11.60 4.49
C ARG A 43 1.67 -11.18 4.02
N ASP A 44 2.50 -10.66 4.92
CA ASP A 44 3.90 -10.30 4.64
C ASP A 44 4.70 -11.48 4.06
N ILE A 45 4.47 -12.68 4.60
CA ILE A 45 5.19 -13.90 4.23
C ILE A 45 4.68 -14.42 2.88
N GLU A 46 3.36 -14.54 2.72
CA GLU A 46 2.70 -15.02 1.51
C GLU A 46 3.14 -14.19 0.32
N ASP A 47 3.10 -12.88 0.44
CA ASP A 47 3.40 -12.03 -0.70
C ASP A 47 4.91 -12.05 -0.99
N ALA A 48 5.77 -12.23 0.03
CA ALA A 48 7.22 -12.20 -0.15
C ALA A 48 7.68 -13.44 -0.91
N ILE A 49 7.03 -14.56 -0.63
CA ILE A 49 7.34 -15.87 -1.18
C ILE A 49 6.62 -16.09 -2.51
N PHE A 50 5.34 -15.75 -2.61
CA PHE A 50 4.48 -16.16 -3.74
C PHE A 50 4.22 -15.07 -4.77
N LEU A 51 4.18 -13.79 -4.37
CA LEU A 51 3.82 -12.69 -5.29
C LEU A 51 5.01 -11.86 -5.76
N GLY A 52 6.20 -12.09 -5.19
CA GLY A 52 7.42 -11.35 -5.53
C GLY A 52 7.29 -9.86 -5.21
N HIS A 53 7.46 -9.46 -3.95
CA HIS A 53 7.40 -8.05 -3.51
C HIS A 53 8.28 -7.06 -4.31
N TRP A 54 9.27 -7.59 -5.00
CA TRP A 54 10.21 -6.87 -5.85
C TRP A 54 9.62 -6.52 -7.23
N ALA A 55 8.46 -7.06 -7.58
CA ALA A 55 7.79 -6.86 -8.85
C ALA A 55 6.52 -6.00 -8.73
N ASN A 56 6.18 -5.29 -9.80
CA ASN A 56 5.03 -4.38 -9.86
C ASN A 56 3.69 -5.08 -9.59
N TYR A 57 3.53 -6.36 -9.95
CA TYR A 57 2.31 -7.11 -9.64
C TYR A 57 2.17 -7.36 -8.13
N GLY A 58 3.26 -7.76 -7.47
CA GLY A 58 3.33 -7.85 -6.02
C GLY A 58 2.95 -6.51 -5.39
N GLN A 59 3.52 -5.40 -5.85
CA GLN A 59 3.21 -4.04 -5.38
C GLN A 59 1.71 -3.67 -5.53
N LYS A 60 1.08 -4.01 -6.66
CA LYS A 60 -0.34 -3.71 -6.94
C LYS A 60 -1.31 -4.36 -5.95
N HIS A 61 -0.96 -5.53 -5.44
CA HIS A 61 -1.81 -6.31 -4.54
C HIS A 61 -1.36 -6.26 -3.08
N HIS A 62 -0.30 -5.50 -2.80
CA HIS A 62 0.39 -5.52 -1.54
C HIS A 62 0.66 -4.10 -1.07
N PHE A 63 -0.11 -3.74 -0.04
CA PHE A 63 0.09 -2.56 0.79
C PHE A 63 -0.32 -1.25 0.18
N MET A 64 -0.48 -0.25 1.05
CA MET A 64 -0.65 1.15 0.69
C MET A 64 0.60 1.67 -0.07
N ARG A 65 0.82 1.20 -1.31
CA ARG A 65 2.01 1.41 -2.12
C ARG A 65 1.60 1.65 -3.57
N ARG A 66 2.45 2.37 -4.29
CA ARG A 66 2.30 2.60 -5.73
C ARG A 66 3.35 1.79 -6.49
N PHE A 67 2.95 1.21 -7.61
CA PHE A 67 3.89 0.61 -8.55
C PHE A 67 4.38 1.64 -9.57
N ASP A 68 5.39 1.26 -10.34
CA ASP A 68 5.98 2.14 -11.35
C ASP A 68 4.95 2.59 -12.39
N GLY A 69 4.89 3.90 -12.65
CA GLY A 69 3.96 4.52 -13.59
C GLY A 69 2.62 4.89 -12.95
N GLN A 70 2.26 4.30 -11.82
CA GLN A 70 1.02 4.63 -11.12
C GLN A 70 1.11 6.00 -10.43
N SER A 71 0.08 6.84 -10.62
CA SER A 71 -0.01 8.09 -9.87
C SER A 71 -0.29 7.82 -8.38
N PRO A 72 0.16 8.68 -7.45
CA PRO A 72 -0.18 8.55 -6.03
C PRO A 72 -1.70 8.50 -5.75
N PHE A 73 -2.52 9.21 -6.55
CA PHE A 73 -3.97 9.19 -6.41
C PHE A 73 -4.63 7.88 -6.87
N GLU A 74 -4.16 7.29 -7.97
CA GLU A 74 -4.62 5.97 -8.42
C GLU A 74 -4.29 4.90 -7.37
N ALA A 75 -3.05 4.89 -6.89
CA ALA A 75 -2.60 3.97 -5.83
C ALA A 75 -3.48 4.11 -4.59
N TYR A 76 -3.79 5.34 -4.20
CA TYR A 76 -4.67 5.62 -3.06
C TYR A 76 -6.07 5.02 -3.26
N THR A 77 -6.65 5.25 -4.44
CA THR A 77 -8.00 4.79 -4.75
C THR A 77 -8.08 3.26 -4.73
N GLU A 78 -7.10 2.59 -5.34
CA GLU A 78 -6.99 1.13 -5.35
C GLU A 78 -6.82 0.58 -3.93
N CYS A 79 -5.91 1.14 -3.14
CA CYS A 79 -5.65 0.65 -1.78
C CYS A 79 -6.86 0.84 -0.86
N VAL A 80 -7.53 2.00 -0.91
CA VAL A 80 -8.76 2.23 -0.12
C VAL A 80 -9.88 1.28 -0.54
N SER A 81 -10.06 1.05 -1.84
CA SER A 81 -11.03 0.08 -2.36
C SER A 81 -10.72 -1.36 -1.89
N TRP A 82 -9.44 -1.71 -1.85
CA TRP A 82 -8.98 -3.02 -1.39
C TRP A 82 -9.20 -3.22 0.12
N ILE A 83 -8.89 -2.21 0.94
CA ILE A 83 -9.21 -2.21 2.38
C ILE A 83 -10.72 -2.37 2.57
N LYS A 84 -11.53 -1.59 1.85
CA LYS A 84 -13.00 -1.67 1.90
C LYS A 84 -13.51 -3.07 1.60
N SER A 85 -13.02 -3.67 0.51
CA SER A 85 -13.45 -4.99 0.05
C SER A 85 -13.10 -6.08 1.06
N ASN A 86 -11.86 -6.12 1.55
CA ASN A 86 -11.45 -7.09 2.58
C ASN A 86 -12.21 -6.89 3.90
N THR A 87 -12.50 -5.64 4.28
CA THR A 87 -13.33 -5.35 5.47
C THR A 87 -14.74 -5.89 5.31
N LEU A 88 -15.34 -5.71 4.12
CA LEU A 88 -16.68 -6.23 3.82
C LEU A 88 -16.71 -7.76 3.82
N ASP A 89 -15.71 -8.40 3.23
CA ASP A 89 -15.64 -9.87 3.18
C ASP A 89 -15.37 -10.47 4.57
N ALA A 90 -14.56 -9.82 5.41
CA ALA A 90 -14.43 -10.18 6.82
C ALA A 90 -15.76 -10.05 7.58
N ALA A 91 -16.53 -8.99 7.32
CA ALA A 91 -17.85 -8.81 7.92
C ALA A 91 -18.85 -9.89 7.47
N LYS A 92 -18.83 -10.27 6.18
CA LYS A 92 -19.62 -11.40 5.66
C LYS A 92 -19.22 -12.71 6.32
N GLN A 93 -17.92 -12.99 6.44
CA GLN A 93 -17.40 -14.18 7.11
C GLN A 93 -17.93 -14.26 8.56
N LEU A 94 -17.81 -13.16 9.31
CA LEU A 94 -18.32 -13.08 10.68
C LEU A 94 -19.83 -13.26 10.74
N PHE A 95 -20.58 -12.59 9.85
CA PHE A 95 -22.03 -12.72 9.74
C PHE A 95 -22.47 -14.18 9.54
N PHE A 96 -21.90 -14.89 8.58
CA PHE A 96 -22.24 -16.30 8.33
C PHE A 96 -21.91 -17.20 9.52
N ARG A 97 -20.76 -16.99 10.18
CA ARG A 97 -20.40 -17.75 11.37
C ARG A 97 -21.34 -17.47 12.55
N MET A 98 -21.77 -16.22 12.73
CA MET A 98 -22.77 -15.88 13.75
C MET A 98 -24.14 -16.47 13.44
N GLN A 99 -24.55 -16.55 12.16
CA GLN A 99 -25.80 -17.22 11.77
C GLN A 99 -25.81 -18.71 12.15
N GLY A 100 -24.64 -19.36 12.11
CA GLY A 100 -24.47 -20.75 12.51
C GLY A 100 -24.60 -21.01 14.03
N VAL A 101 -24.69 -19.96 14.84
CA VAL A 101 -24.85 -20.05 16.31
C VAL A 101 -26.24 -19.55 16.70
N LYS A 102 -27.14 -20.51 16.98
CA LYS A 102 -28.57 -20.27 17.23
C LYS A 102 -28.83 -19.23 18.32
N GLU A 103 -28.00 -19.19 19.35
CA GLU A 103 -28.12 -18.27 20.48
C GLU A 103 -27.79 -16.82 20.10
N LEU A 104 -26.86 -16.61 19.17
CA LEU A 104 -26.50 -15.27 18.68
C LEU A 104 -27.50 -14.76 17.63
N LYS A 105 -28.18 -15.66 16.92
CA LYS A 105 -29.27 -15.34 15.98
C LYS A 105 -30.50 -14.71 16.66
N ASN A 106 -30.69 -14.94 17.95
CA ASN A 106 -31.88 -14.47 18.68
C ASN A 106 -31.63 -13.19 19.49
N ALA A 107 -30.40 -12.67 19.52
CA ALA A 107 -30.00 -11.55 20.37
C ALA A 107 -30.46 -10.16 19.87
N HIS A 108 -31.44 -10.08 18.95
CA HIS A 108 -31.56 -8.95 18.03
C HIS A 108 -32.08 -7.62 18.58
N ASN A 109 -32.63 -7.51 19.78
CA ASN A 109 -33.22 -6.25 20.22
C ASN A 109 -33.23 -6.12 21.76
N GLN A 110 -32.11 -5.74 22.35
CA GLN A 110 -32.11 -5.22 23.72
C GLN A 110 -31.43 -3.84 23.74
N PRO A 111 -32.10 -2.81 24.29
CA PRO A 111 -31.46 -1.52 24.51
C PRO A 111 -30.31 -1.69 25.51
N ASP A 112 -29.27 -0.91 25.26
CA ASP A 112 -28.01 -0.86 25.99
C ASP A 112 -28.26 -0.55 27.48
N SER A 113 -28.49 -1.58 28.30
CA SER A 113 -28.82 -1.39 29.70
C SER A 113 -27.54 -1.23 30.51
N SER A 114 -27.11 0.03 30.51
CA SER A 114 -26.37 0.68 31.59
C SER A 114 -24.95 0.18 31.84
N LYS A 115 -24.02 1.07 31.48
CA LYS A 115 -22.56 1.05 31.68
C LYS A 115 -21.84 0.20 30.66
N GLN A 116 -21.00 0.83 29.82
CA GLN A 116 -19.57 0.54 29.72
C GLN A 116 -18.98 1.12 28.43
N SER A 117 -17.67 1.37 28.47
CA SER A 117 -16.75 1.72 27.37
C SER A 117 -16.88 0.94 26.05
N CYS A 118 -17.79 -0.04 25.92
CA CYS A 118 -17.94 -0.85 24.72
C CYS A 118 -18.86 -0.16 23.72
N HIS A 119 -18.35 0.15 22.53
CA HIS A 119 -19.14 0.77 21.48
C HIS A 119 -19.84 -0.23 20.56
N LEU A 120 -19.96 -1.51 20.95
CA LEU A 120 -20.63 -2.55 20.15
C LEU A 120 -22.11 -2.69 20.53
N PRO A 121 -23.01 -2.94 19.56
CA PRO A 121 -24.40 -3.33 19.83
C PRO A 121 -24.48 -4.46 20.86
N GLY A 122 -25.41 -4.35 21.80
CA GLY A 122 -25.63 -5.36 22.83
C GLY A 122 -25.95 -6.74 22.24
N MET A 123 -25.45 -7.79 22.89
CA MET A 123 -25.84 -9.17 22.64
C MET A 123 -26.28 -9.81 23.95
N ILE A 124 -27.28 -10.69 23.92
CA ILE A 124 -27.81 -11.35 25.12
C ILE A 124 -26.66 -12.11 25.82
N PRO A 125 -26.30 -11.76 27.06
CA PRO A 125 -25.36 -12.54 27.82
C PRO A 125 -26.10 -13.79 28.32
N SER A 126 -26.07 -14.88 27.55
CA SER A 126 -26.45 -16.18 28.09
C SER A 126 -25.29 -16.75 28.91
N SER A 127 -25.59 -17.64 29.86
CA SER A 127 -24.58 -18.56 30.41
C SER A 127 -23.88 -19.25 29.22
N GLY A 128 -22.59 -18.95 29.00
CA GLY A 128 -21.83 -19.43 27.83
C GLY A 128 -21.54 -18.40 26.73
N ALA A 129 -21.84 -17.11 26.91
CA ALA A 129 -21.46 -16.04 25.98
C ALA A 129 -19.98 -16.08 25.54
N HIS A 130 -19.08 -16.39 26.48
CA HIS A 130 -17.65 -16.55 26.20
C HIS A 130 -17.37 -17.73 25.27
N PHE A 131 -18.05 -18.86 25.48
CA PHE A 131 -17.94 -20.05 24.62
C PHE A 131 -18.49 -19.79 23.21
N GLN A 132 -19.62 -19.09 23.10
CA GLN A 132 -20.22 -18.72 21.81
C GLN A 132 -19.31 -17.80 21.00
N GLY A 133 -18.68 -16.81 21.64
CA GLY A 133 -17.69 -15.94 21.00
C GLY A 133 -16.52 -16.73 20.44
N ARG A 134 -15.95 -17.64 21.23
CA ARG A 134 -14.86 -18.51 20.80
C ARG A 134 -15.25 -19.51 19.72
N LYS A 135 -16.49 -20.02 19.72
CA LYS A 135 -17.03 -20.85 18.63
C LYS A 135 -17.10 -20.08 17.30
N VAL A 136 -17.60 -18.85 17.34
CA VAL A 136 -17.68 -17.99 16.15
C VAL A 136 -16.29 -17.60 15.66
N LEU A 137 -15.40 -17.18 16.57
CA LEU A 137 -14.12 -16.57 16.20
C LEU A 137 -13.01 -17.60 15.99
N GLY A 138 -12.91 -18.58 16.89
CA GLY A 138 -11.86 -19.60 16.89
C GLY A 138 -12.29 -20.95 16.33
N GLY A 139 -13.58 -21.20 16.13
CA GLY A 139 -14.07 -22.52 15.68
C GLY A 139 -14.15 -23.56 16.79
N ASP A 140 -14.12 -23.14 18.06
CA ASP A 140 -14.22 -24.03 19.23
C ASP A 140 -15.57 -24.78 19.21
N THR A 141 -15.54 -26.11 19.33
CA THR A 141 -16.74 -26.97 19.41
C THR A 141 -16.96 -27.50 20.83
N THR A 142 -18.16 -28.03 21.09
CA THR A 142 -18.58 -28.46 22.45
C THR A 142 -17.85 -29.72 22.94
N ASP A 143 -17.28 -30.50 22.03
CA ASP A 143 -16.47 -31.70 22.27
C ASP A 143 -14.96 -31.40 22.39
N GLY A 144 -14.57 -30.12 22.35
CA GLY A 144 -13.17 -29.70 22.48
C GLY A 144 -12.36 -29.77 21.17
N HIS A 145 -12.98 -30.14 20.05
CA HIS A 145 -12.38 -29.97 18.74
C HIS A 145 -12.34 -28.48 18.33
N LYS A 146 -11.50 -28.16 17.35
CA LYS A 146 -11.37 -26.80 16.81
C LYS A 146 -11.43 -26.85 15.29
N GLU A 147 -12.48 -26.28 14.72
CA GLU A 147 -12.56 -26.04 13.28
C GLU A 147 -11.47 -25.01 12.89
N PRO A 148 -10.67 -25.25 11.84
CA PRO A 148 -9.71 -24.25 11.39
C PRO A 148 -10.45 -23.04 10.81
N VAL A 149 -10.37 -21.90 11.51
CA VAL A 149 -10.91 -20.63 11.03
C VAL A 149 -9.77 -19.74 10.60
N MET A 150 -9.71 -19.42 9.30
CA MET A 150 -8.74 -18.46 8.79
C MET A 150 -9.39 -17.09 8.59
N TRP A 151 -8.88 -16.08 9.30
CA TRP A 151 -9.34 -14.70 9.19
C TRP A 151 -8.51 -13.90 8.18
N ARG A 152 -8.29 -14.47 6.98
CA ARG A 152 -7.40 -13.88 5.96
C ARG A 152 -7.84 -12.48 5.54
N HIS A 153 -9.12 -12.27 5.25
CA HIS A 153 -9.63 -10.95 4.86
C HIS A 153 -9.50 -9.91 5.98
N LEU A 154 -9.74 -10.32 7.23
CA LEU A 154 -9.55 -9.45 8.39
C LEU A 154 -8.07 -9.10 8.58
N GLY A 155 -7.19 -10.10 8.51
CA GLY A 155 -5.74 -9.91 8.56
C GLY A 155 -5.24 -8.96 7.47
N ASN A 156 -5.71 -9.14 6.24
CA ASN A 156 -5.42 -8.27 5.10
C ASN A 156 -5.85 -6.82 5.33
N ALA A 157 -7.09 -6.61 5.76
CA ALA A 157 -7.61 -5.27 6.04
C ALA A 157 -6.83 -4.58 7.17
N VAL A 158 -6.58 -5.30 8.27
CA VAL A 158 -5.80 -4.82 9.43
C VAL A 158 -4.35 -4.53 9.05
N HIS A 159 -3.74 -5.36 8.22
CA HIS A 159 -2.38 -5.12 7.74
C HIS A 159 -2.32 -3.82 6.94
N ALA A 160 -3.13 -3.69 5.88
CA ALA A 160 -3.06 -2.54 4.99
C ALA A 160 -3.46 -1.22 5.66
N ILE A 161 -4.37 -1.25 6.63
CA ILE A 161 -4.65 -0.04 7.41
C ILE A 161 -3.43 0.38 8.23
N GLN A 162 -2.71 -0.55 8.84
CA GLN A 162 -1.53 -0.23 9.64
C GLN A 162 -0.41 0.36 8.77
N ASP A 163 -0.20 -0.20 7.57
CA ASP A 163 0.71 0.36 6.58
C ASP A 163 0.37 1.78 6.17
N SER A 164 -0.91 2.15 6.17
CA SER A 164 -1.32 3.52 5.87
C SER A 164 -0.76 4.55 6.85
N PHE A 165 -0.22 4.12 8.01
CA PHE A 165 0.45 4.96 9.00
C PHE A 165 1.97 4.77 9.02
N SER A 166 2.51 3.78 8.29
CA SER A 166 3.95 3.61 8.15
C SER A 166 4.51 4.69 7.23
N VAL A 167 5.47 5.47 7.74
CA VAL A 167 6.17 6.49 6.94
C VAL A 167 7.00 5.87 5.81
N GLY A 168 7.22 4.55 5.84
CA GLY A 168 7.82 3.80 4.73
C GLY A 168 6.88 3.63 3.54
N HIS A 169 5.58 3.83 3.73
CA HIS A 169 4.53 3.58 2.73
C HIS A 169 3.80 4.86 2.35
N VAL A 170 3.43 5.68 3.33
CA VAL A 170 2.53 6.81 3.14
C VAL A 170 3.10 8.07 3.76
N MET A 171 2.99 9.20 3.05
CA MET A 171 3.21 10.52 3.63
C MET A 171 1.87 11.17 3.94
N ARG A 172 1.78 11.78 5.11
CA ARG A 172 0.58 12.49 5.59
C ARG A 172 0.91 13.92 5.95
N ASN A 173 -0.10 14.78 5.92
CA ASN A 173 -0.05 16.08 6.58
C ASN A 173 0.25 15.89 8.08
N LYS A 174 0.73 16.95 8.74
CA LYS A 174 1.04 16.92 10.17
C LYS A 174 -0.18 16.43 10.96
N SER A 175 0.05 15.41 11.79
CA SER A 175 -0.94 14.92 12.73
C SER A 175 -1.30 15.99 13.77
N ALA A 176 -2.59 16.10 14.09
CA ALA A 176 -3.06 16.95 15.19
C ALA A 176 -3.15 16.18 16.52
N SER A 177 -3.40 14.86 16.49
CA SER A 177 -3.53 14.02 17.69
C SER A 177 -3.52 12.53 17.35
N GLU A 178 -3.57 11.65 18.36
CA GLU A 178 -3.71 10.19 18.19
C GLU A 178 -4.99 9.76 17.46
N MET A 179 -6.00 10.63 17.40
CA MET A 179 -7.24 10.38 16.67
C MET A 179 -7.24 11.05 15.28
N HIS A 180 -6.37 12.03 15.02
CA HIS A 180 -6.41 12.85 13.80
C HIS A 180 -5.09 12.74 13.04
N PRO A 181 -4.92 11.74 12.16
CA PRO A 181 -3.65 11.43 11.51
C PRO A 181 -3.23 12.40 10.42
N GLY A 182 -4.11 13.33 10.02
CA GLY A 182 -3.89 14.15 8.85
C GLY A 182 -4.13 13.38 7.55
N THR A 183 -4.38 14.13 6.49
CA THR A 183 -4.70 13.59 5.17
C THR A 183 -3.45 13.02 4.48
N ILE A 184 -3.63 11.98 3.66
CA ILE A 184 -2.60 11.37 2.81
C ILE A 184 -2.21 12.35 1.70
N ILE A 185 -0.92 12.68 1.61
CA ILE A 185 -0.37 13.59 0.59
C ILE A 185 0.46 12.88 -0.48
N HIS A 186 0.95 11.67 -0.19
CA HIS A 186 1.72 10.85 -1.14
C HIS A 186 1.68 9.38 -0.74
N ILE A 187 1.78 8.50 -1.74
CA ILE A 187 1.98 7.07 -1.56
C ILE A 187 3.33 6.71 -2.19
N LYS A 188 4.18 6.05 -1.41
CA LYS A 188 5.57 5.75 -1.82
C LYS A 188 5.64 4.52 -2.71
N LYS A 189 6.63 4.54 -3.60
CA LYS A 189 7.15 3.41 -4.36
C LYS A 189 8.11 2.61 -3.50
N TYR A 190 8.24 1.34 -3.85
CA TYR A 190 9.25 0.47 -3.28
C TYR A 190 10.48 0.31 -4.18
N VAL A 191 10.86 1.40 -4.87
CA VAL A 191 12.03 1.49 -5.74
C VAL A 191 12.72 2.84 -5.58
N GLY A 192 13.97 2.93 -6.02
CA GLY A 192 14.78 4.15 -5.94
C GLY A 192 14.87 4.71 -4.53
N ALA A 193 14.97 6.05 -4.43
CA ALA A 193 15.10 6.77 -3.16
C ALA A 193 13.92 6.55 -2.19
N GLU A 194 12.71 6.22 -2.68
CA GLU A 194 11.54 6.00 -1.83
C GLU A 194 11.61 4.65 -1.06
N LYS A 195 12.46 3.72 -1.49
CA LYS A 195 12.73 2.43 -0.82
C LYS A 195 13.73 2.56 0.34
N GLU A 196 14.55 3.61 0.36
CA GLU A 196 15.61 3.73 1.36
C GLU A 196 15.06 3.79 2.79
N ASN A 197 15.73 3.07 3.70
CA ASN A 197 15.36 2.96 5.12
C ASN A 197 13.97 2.37 5.40
N HIS A 198 13.32 1.77 4.41
CA HIS A 198 11.99 1.20 4.56
C HIS A 198 11.85 0.27 5.78
N SER A 199 12.80 -0.65 5.95
CA SER A 199 12.84 -1.60 7.07
C SER A 199 13.07 -0.98 8.46
N ARG A 200 13.48 0.28 8.53
CA ARG A 200 13.64 1.01 9.80
C ARG A 200 12.32 1.66 10.24
N TYR A 201 11.42 1.96 9.31
CA TYR A 201 10.18 2.67 9.60
C TYR A 201 9.15 1.82 10.34
N ASP A 202 9.16 0.50 10.13
CA ASP A 202 8.28 -0.44 10.83
C ASP A 202 8.63 -0.59 12.32
N LYS A 203 9.79 -0.06 12.74
CA LYS A 203 10.24 -0.01 14.14
C LYS A 203 9.89 1.30 14.84
N LEU A 204 9.35 2.31 14.12
CA LEU A 204 9.06 3.64 14.68
C LEU A 204 7.72 3.74 15.41
N TRP A 205 7.01 2.63 15.51
CA TRP A 205 5.68 2.59 16.12
C TRP A 205 5.77 2.65 17.65
N GLN A 206 6.93 2.31 18.20
CA GLN A 206 7.27 2.48 19.60
C GLN A 206 8.53 3.32 19.77
N SER A 207 8.54 4.11 20.84
CA SER A 207 9.72 4.80 21.36
C SER A 207 10.68 3.81 22.02
N ARG A 208 11.89 4.26 22.35
CA ARG A 208 12.89 3.45 23.07
C ARG A 208 12.38 2.92 24.41
N ASP A 209 11.46 3.64 25.04
CA ASP A 209 10.83 3.27 26.31
C ASP A 209 9.64 2.31 26.14
N LYS A 210 9.47 1.72 24.94
CA LYS A 210 8.37 0.82 24.56
C LYS A 210 6.98 1.45 24.63
N LYS A 211 6.89 2.77 24.72
CA LYS A 211 5.62 3.50 24.58
C LYS A 211 5.30 3.71 23.11
N PHE A 212 4.05 3.48 22.71
CA PHE A 212 3.61 3.75 21.35
C PHE A 212 3.78 5.24 21.00
N THR A 213 4.30 5.52 19.81
CA THR A 213 4.37 6.88 19.26
C THR A 213 2.98 7.35 18.84
N ILE A 214 2.82 8.64 18.50
CA ILE A 214 1.53 9.16 17.99
C ILE A 214 1.07 8.34 16.76
N GLN A 215 1.99 7.99 15.86
CA GLN A 215 1.70 7.16 14.68
C GLN A 215 1.29 5.74 15.07
N GLY A 216 2.00 5.12 16.02
CA GLY A 216 1.61 3.82 16.57
C GLY A 216 0.21 3.86 17.20
N ARG A 217 -0.11 4.90 17.97
CA ARG A 217 -1.45 5.08 18.55
C ARG A 217 -2.53 5.30 17.51
N GLN A 218 -2.25 6.05 16.44
CA GLN A 218 -3.17 6.19 15.30
C GLN A 218 -3.43 4.85 14.62
N ALA A 219 -2.38 4.06 14.36
CA ALA A 219 -2.52 2.73 13.78
C ALA A 219 -3.33 1.80 14.68
N ILE A 220 -3.14 1.85 16.01
CA ILE A 220 -3.95 1.11 16.99
C ILE A 220 -5.42 1.56 16.91
N ASN A 221 -5.68 2.86 16.96
CA ASN A 221 -7.05 3.39 16.96
C ASN A 221 -7.79 3.08 15.65
N ALA A 222 -7.14 3.24 14.49
CA ALA A 222 -7.70 2.84 13.21
C ALA A 222 -7.97 1.33 13.13
N THR A 223 -7.03 0.51 13.63
CA THR A 223 -7.20 -0.96 13.72
C THR A 223 -8.37 -1.33 14.62
N LYS A 224 -8.58 -0.61 15.74
CA LYS A 224 -9.73 -0.84 16.61
C LYS A 224 -11.03 -0.52 15.88
N GLU A 225 -11.09 0.64 15.23
CA GLU A 225 -12.31 1.08 14.54
C GLU A 225 -12.70 0.18 13.37
N ILE A 226 -11.75 -0.34 12.59
CA ILE A 226 -12.06 -1.28 11.50
C ILE A 226 -12.58 -2.62 12.04
N ILE A 227 -12.01 -3.14 13.14
CA ILE A 227 -12.49 -4.37 13.80
C ILE A 227 -13.91 -4.15 14.34
N LEU A 228 -14.15 -3.04 15.03
CA LEU A 228 -15.48 -2.70 15.55
C LEU A 228 -16.49 -2.49 14.42
N MET A 229 -16.08 -1.92 13.29
CA MET A 229 -16.93 -1.78 12.09
C MET A 229 -17.35 -3.14 11.54
N ILE A 230 -16.43 -4.09 11.45
CA ILE A 230 -16.70 -5.46 10.98
C ILE A 230 -17.75 -6.13 11.88
N ILE A 231 -17.57 -6.06 13.20
CA ILE A 231 -18.51 -6.64 14.17
C ILE A 231 -19.88 -5.99 14.05
N LYS A 232 -19.94 -4.64 14.03
CA LYS A 232 -21.19 -3.88 13.87
C LYS A 232 -21.91 -4.23 12.58
N THR A 233 -21.17 -4.31 11.48
CA THR A 233 -21.74 -4.63 10.16
C THR A 233 -22.30 -6.05 10.15
N ALA A 234 -21.60 -7.02 10.74
CA ALA A 234 -22.09 -8.39 10.86
C ALA A 234 -23.36 -8.48 11.72
N GLN A 235 -23.37 -7.82 12.89
CA GLN A 235 -24.54 -7.77 13.78
C GLN A 235 -25.75 -7.09 13.13
N HIS A 236 -25.53 -5.97 12.46
CA HIS A 236 -26.56 -5.27 11.70
C HIS A 236 -27.11 -6.15 10.57
N GLY A 237 -26.21 -6.87 9.87
CA GLY A 237 -26.60 -7.79 8.82
C GLY A 237 -27.48 -8.94 9.32
N LEU A 238 -27.21 -9.45 10.53
CA LEU A 238 -28.07 -10.47 11.15
C LEU A 238 -29.48 -9.94 11.43
N ALA A 239 -29.60 -8.72 11.95
CA ALA A 239 -30.91 -8.10 12.23
C ALA A 239 -31.76 -7.90 10.97
N HIS A 240 -31.13 -7.69 9.81
CA HIS A 240 -31.81 -7.42 8.54
C HIS A 240 -31.75 -8.59 7.53
N GLN A 241 -31.11 -9.71 7.91
CA GLN A 241 -30.82 -10.86 7.05
C GLN A 241 -30.12 -10.52 5.72
N ASN A 242 -29.39 -9.40 5.68
CA ASN A 242 -28.71 -8.92 4.48
C ASN A 242 -27.44 -8.15 4.85
N LEU A 243 -26.33 -8.40 4.15
CA LEU A 243 -25.06 -7.71 4.34
C LEU A 243 -24.46 -7.37 2.97
N SER A 244 -24.84 -6.20 2.44
CA SER A 244 -24.36 -5.69 1.15
C SER A 244 -23.34 -4.57 1.27
N SER A 245 -23.26 -3.89 2.43
CA SER A 245 -22.41 -2.72 2.63
C SER A 245 -21.87 -2.63 4.06
N LEU A 246 -20.76 -1.89 4.21
CA LEU A 246 -20.12 -1.62 5.48
C LEU A 246 -20.81 -0.47 6.22
N HIS A 247 -21.12 -0.68 7.49
CA HIS A 247 -21.67 0.37 8.35
C HIS A 247 -20.60 1.45 8.64
N ASN A 248 -20.92 2.73 8.41
CA ASN A 248 -20.04 3.88 8.67
C ASN A 248 -18.68 3.88 7.94
N TRP A 249 -18.57 3.23 6.78
CA TRP A 249 -17.33 3.23 5.99
C TRP A 249 -16.86 4.64 5.60
N GLU A 250 -17.77 5.51 5.17
CA GLU A 250 -17.41 6.87 4.73
C GLU A 250 -16.79 7.69 5.86
N ALA A 251 -17.37 7.63 7.06
CA ALA A 251 -16.82 8.30 8.25
C ALA A 251 -15.42 7.77 8.59
N TYR A 252 -15.22 6.45 8.53
CA TYR A 252 -13.92 5.83 8.77
C TYR A 252 -12.89 6.23 7.72
N GLN A 253 -13.27 6.23 6.43
CA GLN A 253 -12.40 6.67 5.35
C GLN A 253 -12.00 8.14 5.53
N ASN A 254 -12.95 9.01 5.87
CA ASN A 254 -12.69 10.44 6.10
C ASN A 254 -11.78 10.67 7.33
N GLN A 255 -11.88 9.85 8.36
CA GLN A 255 -11.04 9.99 9.55
C GLN A 255 -9.61 9.48 9.32
N TRP A 256 -9.48 8.24 8.82
CA TRP A 256 -8.21 7.51 8.85
C TRP A 256 -7.50 7.50 7.51
N LEU A 257 -8.23 7.66 6.41
CA LEU A 257 -7.74 7.48 5.04
C LEU A 257 -7.99 8.70 4.16
N ALA A 258 -8.36 9.87 4.70
CA ALA A 258 -8.68 11.02 3.85
C ALA A 258 -7.50 11.41 2.93
N ALA A 259 -7.77 11.52 1.63
CA ALA A 259 -6.81 12.06 0.67
C ALA A 259 -6.74 13.58 0.75
N SER A 260 -5.52 14.12 0.68
CA SER A 260 -5.29 15.54 0.54
C SER A 260 -5.70 16.00 -0.85
N PRO A 261 -6.23 17.23 -1.00
CA PRO A 261 -6.38 17.86 -2.32
C PRO A 261 -5.05 17.98 -3.09
N LYS A 262 -3.91 17.92 -2.38
CA LYS A 262 -2.56 17.94 -2.96
C LYS A 262 -2.05 16.57 -3.42
N LEU A 263 -2.81 15.50 -3.23
CA LEU A 263 -2.39 14.16 -3.64
C LEU A 263 -2.26 14.12 -5.16
N ASN A 264 -1.06 13.83 -5.65
CA ASN A 264 -0.74 13.95 -7.06
C ASN A 264 -1.53 12.95 -7.91
N LYS A 265 -2.18 13.45 -8.96
CA LYS A 265 -2.96 12.67 -9.94
C LYS A 265 -2.15 12.33 -11.20
N GLN A 266 -0.98 12.95 -11.36
CA GLN A 266 -0.11 12.70 -12.49
C GLN A 266 0.65 11.41 -12.27
N ARG A 267 0.68 10.60 -13.33
CA ARG A 267 1.55 9.43 -13.46
C ARG A 267 3.00 9.88 -13.63
N ASP A 268 3.90 8.95 -13.37
CA ASP A 268 5.34 9.18 -13.56
C ASP A 268 5.63 9.19 -15.08
N PHE A 269 5.76 10.38 -15.65
CA PHE A 269 5.94 10.59 -17.10
C PHE A 269 7.08 9.75 -17.70
N ASP A 270 8.21 9.68 -17.00
CA ASP A 270 9.38 8.92 -17.41
C ASP A 270 9.10 7.43 -17.57
N ILE A 271 8.17 6.89 -16.79
CA ILE A 271 7.76 5.48 -16.89
C ILE A 271 6.83 5.32 -18.08
N ASP A 272 5.79 6.16 -18.17
CA ASP A 272 4.79 6.07 -19.23
C ASP A 272 5.42 6.24 -20.63
N ILE A 273 6.39 7.15 -20.79
CA ILE A 273 7.07 7.34 -22.07
C ILE A 273 8.00 6.17 -22.40
N ILE A 274 8.76 5.65 -21.44
CA ILE A 274 9.62 4.47 -21.66
C ILE A 274 8.76 3.26 -22.02
N GLU A 275 7.67 2.99 -21.30
CA GLU A 275 6.82 1.82 -21.58
C GLU A 275 6.10 1.91 -22.93
N ARG A 276 5.83 3.11 -23.45
CA ARG A 276 5.27 3.29 -24.80
C ARG A 276 6.18 2.71 -25.90
N PHE A 277 7.49 2.74 -25.69
CA PHE A 277 8.49 2.30 -26.67
C PHE A 277 9.18 0.99 -26.27
N HIS A 278 8.75 0.35 -25.19
CA HIS A 278 9.21 -1.00 -24.86
C HIS A 278 8.51 -2.01 -25.78
N THR A 279 9.28 -2.75 -26.57
CA THR A 279 8.77 -3.72 -27.57
C THR A 279 8.95 -5.17 -27.11
N GLY A 280 9.54 -5.37 -25.94
CA GLY A 280 9.69 -6.69 -25.33
C GLY A 280 8.38 -7.27 -24.83
N PHE A 281 8.35 -8.60 -24.66
CA PHE A 281 7.21 -9.26 -24.02
C PHE A 281 7.42 -9.33 -22.51
N HIS A 282 6.33 -9.18 -21.77
CA HIS A 282 6.32 -9.24 -20.31
C HIS A 282 6.14 -10.70 -19.89
N ILE A 283 7.15 -11.33 -19.29
CA ILE A 283 7.03 -12.70 -18.78
C ILE A 283 6.59 -12.68 -17.32
N GLY A 284 5.33 -13.07 -17.10
CA GLY A 284 4.72 -13.27 -15.79
C GLY A 284 4.48 -11.98 -14.99
N ALA A 285 3.87 -12.13 -13.82
CA ALA A 285 3.62 -11.08 -12.84
C ALA A 285 4.88 -10.32 -12.38
N ASN A 286 6.08 -10.83 -12.68
CA ASN A 286 7.32 -10.35 -12.11
C ASN A 286 7.98 -9.17 -12.86
N ASN A 287 7.33 -8.62 -13.90
CA ASN A 287 7.93 -7.56 -14.72
C ASN A 287 9.34 -7.91 -15.24
N ILE A 288 9.58 -9.19 -15.54
CA ILE A 288 10.77 -9.59 -16.30
C ILE A 288 10.54 -9.09 -17.72
N LYS A 289 11.15 -7.94 -18.02
CA LYS A 289 11.13 -7.32 -19.34
C LYS A 289 12.25 -7.94 -20.16
N THR A 290 11.92 -8.51 -21.31
CA THR A 290 12.96 -8.84 -22.30
C THR A 290 13.59 -7.55 -22.82
N PHE A 291 14.89 -7.59 -23.10
CA PHE A 291 15.64 -6.50 -23.75
C PHE A 291 15.15 -6.36 -25.18
N ASN A 292 14.19 -5.47 -25.40
CA ASN A 292 13.80 -5.02 -26.74
C ASN A 292 13.09 -3.68 -26.61
N PHE A 293 13.64 -2.66 -27.25
CA PHE A 293 13.20 -1.29 -27.15
C PHE A 293 13.12 -0.69 -28.57
N ASP A 294 12.26 0.30 -28.78
CA ASP A 294 12.34 1.18 -29.95
C ASP A 294 13.14 2.42 -29.53
N GLU A 295 14.47 2.27 -29.46
CA GLU A 295 15.38 3.29 -28.90
C GLU A 295 15.30 4.58 -29.70
N LYS A 296 15.25 4.44 -31.04
CA LYS A 296 15.10 5.56 -31.97
C LYS A 296 13.74 6.24 -31.81
N GLY A 297 12.65 5.46 -31.73
CA GLY A 297 11.31 6.01 -31.50
C GLY A 297 11.21 6.78 -30.19
N LEU A 298 11.81 6.26 -29.10
CA LEU A 298 11.89 6.97 -27.83
C LEU A 298 12.68 8.27 -27.96
N ALA A 299 13.86 8.24 -28.58
CA ALA A 299 14.67 9.44 -28.78
C ALA A 299 13.93 10.53 -29.57
N GLU A 300 13.23 10.14 -30.64
CA GLU A 300 12.40 11.05 -31.43
C GLU A 300 11.24 11.64 -30.61
N ALA A 301 10.58 10.82 -29.78
CA ALA A 301 9.52 11.28 -28.89
C ALA A 301 10.05 12.23 -27.80
N LEU A 302 11.21 11.96 -27.22
CA LEU A 302 11.84 12.87 -26.25
C LEU A 302 12.16 14.23 -26.89
N PHE A 303 12.68 14.22 -28.11
CA PHE A 303 12.97 15.47 -28.82
C PHE A 303 11.70 16.28 -29.14
N ARG A 304 10.62 15.61 -29.59
CA ARG A 304 9.39 16.27 -30.06
C ARG A 304 8.39 16.59 -28.95
N GLU A 305 8.13 15.64 -28.05
CA GLU A 305 7.09 15.75 -27.01
C GLU A 305 7.60 16.44 -25.74
N VAL A 306 8.87 16.20 -25.35
CA VAL A 306 9.45 16.82 -24.14
C VAL A 306 10.13 18.14 -24.47
N GLY A 307 10.85 18.20 -25.60
CA GLY A 307 11.41 19.44 -26.13
C GLY A 307 12.40 20.11 -25.16
N THR A 308 12.01 21.26 -24.61
CA THR A 308 12.87 22.12 -23.77
C THR A 308 12.79 21.82 -22.27
N ASP A 309 11.94 20.88 -21.83
CA ASP A 309 11.82 20.50 -20.42
C ASP A 309 12.98 19.56 -20.01
N THR A 310 14.14 20.16 -19.73
CA THR A 310 15.35 19.42 -19.34
C THR A 310 15.20 18.63 -18.06
N SER A 311 14.28 19.03 -17.16
CA SER A 311 13.99 18.27 -15.95
C SER A 311 13.30 16.94 -16.26
N LYS A 312 12.35 16.91 -17.19
CA LYS A 312 11.74 15.65 -17.66
C LYS A 312 12.74 14.80 -18.43
N LEU A 313 13.53 15.40 -19.31
CA LEU A 313 14.59 14.68 -20.04
C LEU A 313 15.55 14.00 -19.06
N TYR A 314 16.03 14.74 -18.05
CA TYR A 314 16.90 14.19 -17.01
C TYR A 314 16.27 12.97 -16.32
N LYS A 315 14.99 13.05 -15.94
CA LYS A 315 14.30 11.93 -15.28
C LYS A 315 14.23 10.69 -16.17
N VAL A 316 13.93 10.85 -17.46
CA VAL A 316 13.89 9.73 -18.42
C VAL A 316 15.27 9.09 -18.55
N PHE A 317 16.31 9.86 -18.83
CA PHE A 317 17.66 9.33 -19.00
C PHE A 317 18.23 8.71 -17.72
N ALA A 318 17.95 9.31 -16.56
CA ALA A 318 18.37 8.76 -15.28
C ALA A 318 17.71 7.39 -15.04
N ARG A 319 16.45 7.24 -15.45
CA ARG A 319 15.70 5.99 -15.34
C ARG A 319 16.17 4.93 -16.32
N LEU A 320 16.44 5.31 -17.57
CA LEU A 320 17.05 4.43 -18.58
C LEU A 320 18.37 3.88 -18.04
N LYS A 321 19.23 4.75 -17.52
CA LYS A 321 20.49 4.34 -16.90
C LYS A 321 20.32 3.35 -15.74
N GLU A 322 19.37 3.59 -14.84
CA GLU A 322 19.20 2.76 -13.64
C GLU A 322 18.59 1.39 -13.94
N HIS A 323 17.69 1.29 -14.93
CA HIS A 323 16.86 0.10 -15.13
C HIS A 323 16.94 -0.54 -16.53
N TYR A 324 17.50 0.17 -17.50
CA TYR A 324 17.58 -0.22 -18.92
C TYR A 324 18.98 0.12 -19.46
N SER A 325 20.01 -0.13 -18.66
CA SER A 325 21.38 0.35 -18.94
C SER A 325 21.95 -0.15 -20.27
N SER A 326 21.46 -1.28 -20.79
CA SER A 326 21.86 -1.82 -22.10
C SER A 326 21.31 -1.06 -23.30
N ASP A 327 20.23 -0.31 -23.13
CA ASP A 327 19.53 0.40 -24.21
C ASP A 327 19.68 1.94 -24.03
N ALA A 328 20.22 2.36 -22.88
CA ALA A 328 20.30 3.76 -22.48
C ALA A 328 21.31 4.55 -23.34
N ASP A 329 22.41 3.92 -23.71
CA ASP A 329 23.45 4.43 -24.62
C ASP A 329 22.89 4.67 -26.02
N ASP A 330 22.19 3.70 -26.60
CA ASP A 330 21.57 3.82 -27.92
C ASP A 330 20.53 4.95 -27.99
N VAL A 331 19.62 5.03 -27.01
CA VAL A 331 18.67 6.14 -26.90
C VAL A 331 19.41 7.49 -26.78
N THR A 332 20.49 7.53 -26.00
CA THR A 332 21.32 8.74 -25.83
C THR A 332 21.96 9.14 -27.14
N VAL A 333 22.51 8.19 -27.90
CA VAL A 333 23.12 8.44 -29.20
C VAL A 333 22.11 9.03 -30.16
N TYR A 334 20.94 8.41 -30.33
CA TYR A 334 19.90 8.92 -31.22
C TYR A 334 19.40 10.31 -30.81
N TYR A 335 19.21 10.54 -29.51
CA TYR A 335 18.75 11.82 -29.00
C TYR A 335 19.77 12.95 -29.23
N VAL A 336 21.04 12.71 -28.91
CA VAL A 336 22.12 13.70 -29.12
C VAL A 336 22.30 13.99 -30.61
N ASP A 337 22.15 12.98 -31.47
CA ASP A 337 22.16 13.16 -32.92
C ASP A 337 21.05 14.09 -33.41
N LEU A 338 19.84 13.96 -32.87
CA LEU A 338 18.72 14.85 -33.18
C LEU A 338 19.02 16.28 -32.71
N VAL A 339 19.53 16.45 -31.49
CA VAL A 339 19.90 17.78 -30.95
C VAL A 339 21.01 18.43 -31.77
N ARG A 340 22.02 17.67 -32.19
CA ARG A 340 23.13 18.17 -33.01
C ARG A 340 22.68 18.59 -34.40
N LYS A 341 21.76 17.83 -35.02
CA LYS A 341 21.24 18.11 -36.38
C LYS A 341 20.22 19.24 -36.42
N ASN A 342 19.62 19.58 -35.27
CA ASN A 342 18.57 20.61 -35.19
C ASN A 342 19.04 21.78 -34.32
N GLU A 343 19.40 22.89 -34.97
CA GLU A 343 19.62 24.15 -34.29
C GLU A 343 18.29 24.70 -33.73
N GLY A 344 18.29 25.22 -32.51
CA GLY A 344 17.08 25.84 -31.94
C GLY A 344 16.98 25.84 -30.42
N THR A 345 15.75 26.03 -29.94
CA THR A 345 15.42 26.21 -28.52
C THR A 345 15.74 24.96 -27.70
N VAL A 346 15.58 23.75 -28.26
CA VAL A 346 15.92 22.49 -27.57
C VAL A 346 17.42 22.40 -27.29
N LYS A 347 18.27 22.64 -28.30
CA LYS A 347 19.73 22.67 -28.12
C LYS A 347 20.15 23.72 -27.09
N SER A 348 19.55 24.93 -27.16
CA SER A 348 19.82 26.02 -26.21
C SER A 348 19.44 25.65 -24.77
N ALA A 349 18.31 24.96 -24.58
CA ALA A 349 17.87 24.48 -23.28
C ALA A 349 18.85 23.45 -22.71
N ILE A 350 19.31 22.49 -23.53
CA ILE A 350 20.30 21.48 -23.11
C ILE A 350 21.64 22.11 -22.74
N CYS A 351 22.14 23.07 -23.54
CA CYS A 351 23.39 23.79 -23.23
C CYS A 351 23.37 24.44 -21.84
N SER A 352 22.19 24.88 -21.42
CA SER A 352 21.97 25.56 -20.14
C SER A 352 21.85 24.59 -18.96
N ASP A 353 21.67 23.28 -19.20
CA ASP A 353 21.51 22.26 -18.15
C ASP A 353 22.73 21.32 -18.08
N LYS A 354 23.75 21.75 -17.33
CA LYS A 354 24.98 20.98 -17.13
C LYS A 354 24.74 19.62 -16.47
N LYS A 355 23.70 19.47 -15.63
CA LYS A 355 23.41 18.18 -14.99
C LYS A 355 22.90 17.16 -16.00
N LEU A 356 22.07 17.59 -16.95
CA LEU A 356 21.62 16.74 -18.04
C LEU A 356 22.79 16.37 -18.96
N ILE A 357 23.64 17.33 -19.33
CA ILE A 357 24.84 17.06 -20.15
C ILE A 357 25.74 16.02 -19.48
N ASP A 358 26.06 16.19 -18.19
CA ASP A 358 26.90 15.26 -17.44
C ASP A 358 26.30 13.86 -17.35
N LEU A 359 24.97 13.75 -17.31
CA LEU A 359 24.27 12.47 -17.30
C LEU A 359 24.36 11.79 -18.68
N LEU A 360 24.08 12.53 -19.76
CA LEU A 360 24.15 12.00 -21.13
C LEU A 360 25.57 11.54 -21.48
N ILE A 361 26.60 12.32 -21.11
CA ILE A 361 28.00 11.91 -21.28
C ILE A 361 28.26 10.62 -20.52
N ARG A 362 27.83 10.53 -19.25
CA ARG A 362 28.03 9.31 -18.46
C ARG A 362 27.33 8.09 -19.03
N ILE A 363 26.15 8.23 -19.61
CA ILE A 363 25.43 7.12 -20.24
C ILE A 363 26.18 6.67 -21.51
N ALA A 364 26.58 7.59 -22.37
CA ALA A 364 27.32 7.27 -23.60
C ALA A 364 28.75 6.75 -23.37
N ASP A 365 29.31 6.98 -22.19
CA ASP A 365 30.66 6.53 -21.78
C ASP A 365 30.61 5.24 -20.93
N GLU A 366 29.42 4.71 -20.64
CA GLU A 366 29.26 3.48 -19.87
C GLU A 366 29.36 2.25 -20.78
N GLY A 367 30.50 1.55 -20.75
CA GLY A 367 30.71 0.30 -21.48
C GLY A 367 31.77 0.41 -22.59
N PHE A 368 31.47 -0.10 -23.79
CA PHE A 368 32.37 -0.03 -24.94
C PHE A 368 32.00 1.16 -25.83
N THR A 369 32.75 2.25 -25.73
CA THR A 369 32.49 3.47 -26.52
C THR A 369 32.87 3.31 -27.99
N THR A 370 31.85 3.27 -28.85
CA THR A 370 31.96 3.31 -30.31
C THR A 370 32.39 4.68 -30.83
N GLU A 371 32.82 4.74 -32.09
CA GLU A 371 33.19 6.01 -32.74
C GLU A 371 32.02 6.99 -32.87
N VAL A 372 30.77 6.50 -32.89
CA VAL A 372 29.58 7.35 -32.93
C VAL A 372 29.36 7.99 -31.55
N GLU A 373 29.48 7.22 -30.48
CA GLU A 373 29.36 7.72 -29.10
C GLU A 373 30.45 8.73 -28.77
N LYS A 374 31.71 8.49 -29.18
CA LYS A 374 32.80 9.46 -29.01
C LYS A 374 32.46 10.82 -29.60
N LYS A 375 31.94 10.86 -30.84
CA LYS A 375 31.52 12.10 -31.50
C LYS A 375 30.38 12.80 -30.76
N ASN A 376 29.48 12.04 -30.15
CA ASN A 376 28.38 12.60 -29.36
C ASN A 376 28.87 13.14 -28.01
N ILE A 377 29.80 12.45 -27.35
CA ILE A 377 30.46 12.92 -26.13
C ILE A 377 31.25 14.20 -26.39
N GLU A 378 32.02 14.27 -27.48
CA GLU A 378 32.76 15.47 -27.87
C GLU A 378 31.82 16.65 -28.14
N PHE A 379 30.71 16.41 -28.85
CA PHE A 379 29.67 17.42 -29.05
C PHE A 379 29.10 17.89 -27.71
N LEU A 380 28.71 16.98 -26.82
CA LEU A 380 28.16 17.33 -25.50
C LEU A 380 29.16 18.12 -24.64
N LYS A 381 30.45 17.77 -24.69
CA LYS A 381 31.53 18.51 -23.99
C LYS A 381 31.75 19.93 -24.54
N SER A 382 31.32 20.19 -25.78
CA SER A 382 31.45 21.51 -26.42
C SER A 382 30.29 22.47 -26.10
N LEU A 383 29.18 21.96 -25.55
CA LEU A 383 28.02 22.74 -25.08
C LEU A 383 28.25 23.29 -23.67
#